data_AF-A0A443IUV5-F1
#
_entry.id   AF-A0A443IUV5-F1
#
_cell.length_a   1.000
_cell.length_b   1.000
_cell.length_c   1.000
_cell.angle_alpha   90.00
_cell.angle_beta   90.00
_cell.angle_gamma   90.00
#
_symmetry.space_group_name_H-M   'P 1'
#
loop_
_entity.id
_entity.type
_entity.pdbx_description
1 polymer ?
#
loop_
_entity_poly.entity_id
_entity_poly.type
_entity_poly.pdbx_seq_one_letter_code
_entity_poly.pdbx_strand_id
1 'polypeptide(L)' 'MEKSEKQPFENEIMELPISYEEKGKAIGREEGRMEGKKEIALQMLQKGLSIDLIVEITQLDKEEIEKLRDKL' A
#
# COMPACT_ATOMS: atom_id res chain seq x y z
N MET A 1 -48.82 -10.02 -6.25
CA MET A 1 -47.96 -9.43 -5.21
C MET A 1 -47.04 -10.52 -4.75
N GLU A 2 -45.75 -10.44 -5.08
CA GLU A 2 -44.70 -11.10 -4.31
C GLU A 2 -43.41 -10.45 -4.77
N LYS A 3 -43.21 -9.21 -4.30
CA LYS A 3 -41.85 -8.71 -4.18
C LYS A 3 -41.24 -9.64 -3.15
N SER A 4 -40.54 -10.67 -3.63
CA SER A 4 -39.77 -11.52 -2.75
C SER A 4 -38.85 -10.60 -1.98
N GLU A 5 -39.12 -10.48 -0.68
CA GLU A 5 -38.19 -9.97 0.32
C GLU A 5 -37.01 -10.94 0.34
N LYS A 6 -36.18 -10.89 -0.72
CA LYS A 6 -34.88 -11.55 -0.74
C LYS A 6 -34.15 -11.00 0.47
N GLN A 7 -33.97 -11.89 1.44
CA GLN A 7 -33.61 -11.57 2.80
C GLN A 7 -32.32 -10.73 2.76
N PRO A 8 -32.18 -9.68 3.59
CA PRO A 8 -30.99 -8.83 3.63
C PRO A 8 -29.69 -9.64 3.75
N PHE A 9 -29.76 -10.81 4.37
CA PHE A 9 -28.70 -11.80 4.48
C PHE A 9 -28.16 -12.35 3.13
N GLU A 10 -29.01 -12.58 2.13
CA GLU A 10 -28.57 -13.09 0.81
C GLU A 10 -27.77 -12.03 0.05
N ASN A 11 -28.18 -10.77 0.16
CA ASN A 11 -27.44 -9.66 -0.43
C ASN A 11 -26.10 -9.48 0.30
N GLU A 12 -26.09 -9.54 1.62
CA GLU A 12 -24.88 -9.42 2.43
C GLU A 12 -23.85 -10.52 2.07
N ILE A 13 -24.29 -11.76 1.84
CA ILE A 13 -23.40 -12.85 1.41
C ILE A 13 -22.81 -12.61 0.02
N MET A 14 -23.57 -12.05 -0.92
CA MET A 14 -23.07 -11.77 -2.28
C MET A 14 -22.09 -10.58 -2.31
N GLU A 15 -22.25 -9.61 -1.41
CA GLU A 15 -21.35 -8.46 -1.29
C GLU A 15 -20.02 -8.81 -0.59
N LEU A 16 -19.98 -9.88 0.21
CA LEU A 16 -18.76 -10.30 0.93
C LEU A 16 -17.57 -10.55 -0.01
N PRO A 17 -17.64 -11.43 -1.04
CA PRO A 17 -16.53 -11.66 -1.97
C PRO A 17 -16.03 -10.39 -2.67
N ILE A 18 -16.96 -9.52 -3.08
CA ILE A 18 -16.65 -8.25 -3.75
C ILE A 18 -15.87 -7.35 -2.79
N SER A 19 -16.32 -7.25 -1.53
CA SER A 19 -15.63 -6.50 -0.47
C SER A 19 -14.19 -6.99 -0.24
N TYR A 20 -13.95 -8.30 -0.25
CA TYR A 20 -12.60 -8.84 -0.08
C TYR A 20 -11.70 -8.59 -1.28
N GLU A 21 -12.23 -8.67 -2.51
CA GLU A 21 -11.47 -8.37 -3.73
C GLU A 21 -11.04 -6.89 -3.75
N GLU A 22 -11.95 -5.97 -3.44
CA GLU A 22 -11.65 -4.54 -3.37
C GLU A 22 -10.63 -4.22 -2.28
N LYS A 23 -10.76 -4.83 -1.10
CA LYS A 23 -9.77 -4.72 -0.02
C LYS A 23 -8.40 -5.24 -0.47
N GLY A 24 -8.34 -6.39 -1.13
CA GLY A 24 -7.10 -6.97 -1.65
C GLY A 24 -6.42 -6.04 -2.66
N LYS A 25 -7.17 -5.46 -3.58
CA LYS A 25 -6.65 -4.46 -4.54
C LYS A 25 -6.13 -3.21 -3.84
N ALA A 26 -6.83 -2.74 -2.81
CA ALA A 26 -6.39 -1.58 -2.03
C ALA A 26 -5.08 -1.85 -1.28
N ILE A 27 -4.99 -3.00 -0.60
CA ILE A 27 -3.78 -3.44 0.11
C ILE A 27 -2.61 -3.56 -0.88
N GLY A 28 -2.79 -4.30 -1.98
CA GLY A 28 -1.72 -4.49 -2.97
C GLY A 28 -1.23 -3.20 -3.61
N ARG A 29 -2.12 -2.21 -3.84
CA ARG A 29 -1.71 -0.89 -4.32
C ARG A 29 -0.86 -0.13 -3.29
N GLU A 30 -1.23 -0.19 -2.02
CA GLU A 30 -0.47 0.50 -0.98
C GLU A 30 0.87 -0.18 -0.73
N GLU A 31 0.90 -1.52 -0.67
CA GLU A 31 2.14 -2.30 -0.58
C GLU A 31 3.08 -1.98 -1.74
N GLY A 32 2.60 -2.06 -2.98
CA GLY A 32 3.42 -1.76 -4.16
C GLY A 32 3.93 -0.32 -4.19
N ARG A 33 3.12 0.65 -3.73
CA ARG A 33 3.56 2.06 -3.60
C ARG A 33 4.69 2.19 -2.58
N MET A 34 4.58 1.51 -1.44
CA MET A 34 5.60 1.55 -0.39
C MET A 34 6.88 0.81 -0.80
N GLU A 35 6.77 -0.33 -1.48
CA GLU A 35 7.91 -1.06 -2.03
C GLU A 35 8.67 -0.22 -3.07
N GLY A 36 7.96 0.38 -4.03
CA GLY A 36 8.58 1.24 -5.04
C GLY A 36 9.30 2.46 -4.45
N LYS A 37 8.72 3.07 -3.40
CA LYS A 37 9.40 4.16 -2.66
C LYS A 37 10.70 3.70 -2.01
N LYS A 38 10.70 2.51 -1.38
CA LYS A 38 11.89 1.94 -0.73
C LYS A 38 12.96 1.58 -1.73
N GLU A 39 12.60 1.04 -2.89
CA GLU A 39 13.54 0.74 -3.97
C GLU A 39 14.23 2.01 -4.50
N ILE A 40 13.45 3.07 -4.75
CA ILE A 40 13.98 4.36 -5.19
C ILE A 40 14.91 4.95 -4.11
N ALA A 41 14.50 4.93 -2.84
CA ALA A 41 15.32 5.42 -1.73
C ALA A 41 16.67 4.67 -1.65
N LEU A 42 16.67 3.35 -1.86
CA LEU A 42 17.89 2.54 -1.87
C LEU A 42 18.84 2.93 -3.01
N GLN A 43 18.31 3.11 -4.22
CA GLN A 43 19.11 3.56 -5.36
C GLN A 43 19.67 4.97 -5.15
N MET A 44 18.90 5.87 -4.52
CA MET A 44 19.35 7.22 -4.16
C MET A 44 20.47 7.20 -3.12
N LEU A 45 20.36 6.34 -2.09
CA LEU A 45 21.41 6.13 -1.10
C LEU A 45 22.69 5.60 -1.74
N GLN A 46 22.60 4.62 -2.64
CA GLN A 46 23.73 4.08 -3.38
C GLN A 46 24.42 5.13 -4.27
N LYS A 47 23.68 6.12 -4.75
CA LYS A 47 24.20 7.28 -5.50
C LYS A 47 24.81 8.37 -4.59
N GLY A 48 24.80 8.18 -3.27
CA GLY A 48 25.37 9.12 -2.31
C GLY A 48 24.53 10.39 -2.11
N LEU A 49 23.23 10.35 -2.39
CA LEU A 49 22.34 11.49 -2.16
C LEU A 49 22.10 11.71 -0.66
N SER A 50 21.83 12.96 -0.26
CA SER A 50 21.58 13.29 1.14
C SER A 50 20.26 12.71 1.65
N ILE A 51 20.23 12.33 2.93
CA ILE A 51 19.04 11.77 3.56
C ILE A 51 17.86 12.73 3.48
N ASP A 52 18.09 14.03 3.69
CA ASP A 52 17.03 15.04 3.65
C ASP A 52 16.37 15.14 2.26
N LEU A 53 17.15 15.03 1.18
CA LEU A 53 16.62 14.99 -0.20
C LEU A 53 15.83 13.71 -0.47
N ILE A 54 16.27 12.58 0.08
CA ILE A 54 15.58 11.29 -0.07
C ILE A 54 14.23 11.34 0.67
N VAL A 55 14.19 11.92 1.87
CA VAL A 55 12.95 12.16 2.63
C VAL A 55 11.98 13.00 1.80
N GLU A 56 12.45 14.11 1.23
CA GLU A 56 11.63 15.01 0.42
C GLU A 56 11.02 14.32 -0.82
N ILE A 57 11.84 13.57 -1.56
CA ILE A 57 11.41 12.94 -2.82
C ILE A 57 10.51 11.73 -2.58
N THR A 58 10.91 10.85 -1.65
CA THR A 58 10.22 9.57 -1.43
C THR A 58 9.06 9.71 -0.45
N GLN A 59 9.02 10.79 0.33
CA GLN A 59 8.11 11.00 1.45
C GLN A 59 8.12 9.81 2.43
N LEU A 60 9.27 9.15 2.55
CA LEU A 60 9.52 8.18 3.60
C LEU A 60 10.10 8.90 4.81
N ASP A 61 9.83 8.35 5.99
CA ASP A 61 10.39 8.92 7.21
C ASP A 61 11.91 8.72 7.25
N LYS A 62 12.60 9.68 7.86
CA LYS A 62 14.06 9.63 8.02
C LYS A 62 14.52 8.31 8.66
N GLU A 63 13.78 7.82 9.64
CA GLU A 63 14.08 6.55 10.31
C GLU A 63 14.01 5.34 9.34
N GLU A 64 13.06 5.33 8.41
CA GLU A 64 12.97 4.27 7.41
C GLU A 64 14.14 4.32 6.44
N ILE A 65 14.56 5.52 6.02
CA ILE A 65 15.72 5.72 5.14
C ILE A 65 17.02 5.29 5.84
N GLU A 66 17.18 5.61 7.13
CA GLU A 66 18.33 5.14 7.91
C GLU A 66 18.35 3.62 8.04
N LYS A 67 17.20 2.98 8.29
CA LYS A 67 17.08 1.51 8.28
C LYS A 67 17.42 0.89 6.92
N LEU A 68 17.12 1.57 5.81
CA LEU A 68 17.52 1.13 4.47
C LEU A 68 19.04 1.27 4.26
N ARG A 69 19.62 2.38 4.73
CA ARG A 69 21.07 2.62 4.67
C ARG A 69 21.85 1.55 5.44
N ASP A 70 21.37 1.14 6.60
CA ASP A 70 22.06 0.14 7.43
C ASP A 70 22.00 -1.28 6.84
N LYS A 71 21.20 -1.50 5.79
CA LYS A 71 21.09 -2.77 5.04
C LYS A 71 21.92 -2.81 3.75
N LEU A 72 22.52 -1.69 3.35
CA LEU A 72 23.46 -1.60 2.22
C LEU A 72 24.83 -2.15 2.60
#